data_AF-A0A0N4T9V1-F1
#
_entry.id   AF-A0A0N4T9V1-F1
#
_cell.length_a   1.000
_cell.length_b   1.000
_cell.length_c   1.000
_cell.angle_alpha   90.00
_cell.angle_beta   90.00
_cell.angle_gamma   90.00
#
_symmetry.space_group_name_H-M   'P 1'
#
loop_
_entity.id
_entity.type
_entity.pdbx_description
1 polymer ?
#
loop_
_entity_poly.entity_id
_entity_poly.type
_entity_poly.pdbx_seq_one_letter_code
_entity_poly.pdbx_strand_id
1 'polypeptide(L)'
;MKRDKKDEENGGGNPFSNLDKTTVLQEARVFNETPINARRCSLILSKLLYLRQQGEAIGRTEATEAFFAVTKLWQSKDSNLRRLVYLAIKEFCDISNDVIIVTSSLTKDMTGREDVYRAPAIRA
;
A
#
# COMPACT_ATOMS: atom_id res chain seq x y z
N MET A 1 -43.86 -21.52 15.36
CA MET A 1 -42.96 -21.35 16.54
C MET A 1 -42.22 -22.67 16.70
N LYS A 2 -40.89 -22.79 16.67
CA LYS A 2 -39.81 -21.90 17.12
C LYS A 2 -38.64 -21.92 16.11
N ARG A 3 -37.97 -20.77 16.01
CA ARG A 3 -36.61 -20.61 15.49
C ARG A 3 -35.63 -20.86 16.63
N ASP A 4 -34.52 -21.54 16.35
CA ASP A 4 -33.23 -21.50 17.04
C ASP A 4 -32.22 -22.07 16.02
N LYS A 5 -31.53 -21.27 15.19
CA LYS A 5 -30.38 -20.38 15.43
C LYS A 5 -29.13 -21.12 15.95
N LYS A 6 -28.19 -21.39 15.04
CA LYS A 6 -26.73 -21.43 15.25
C LYS A 6 -26.08 -21.46 13.86
N ASP A 7 -25.86 -20.32 13.21
CA ASP A 7 -24.63 -19.51 13.27
C ASP A 7 -23.35 -20.37 13.21
N GLU A 8 -23.08 -20.97 12.04
CA GLU A 8 -21.78 -21.57 11.69
C GLU A 8 -21.31 -21.12 10.30
N GLU A 9 -21.16 -19.81 10.09
CA GLU A 9 -20.48 -19.29 8.90
C GLU A 9 -19.63 -18.06 9.27
N ASN A 10 -18.65 -18.24 10.16
CA ASN A 10 -17.71 -17.16 10.47
C ASN A 10 -16.35 -17.72 10.89
N GLY A 11 -15.50 -18.07 9.91
CA GLY A 11 -14.18 -18.63 10.22
C GLY A 11 -13.13 -18.68 9.09
N GLY A 12 -13.39 -18.13 7.90
CA GLY A 12 -12.43 -18.25 6.79
C GLY A 12 -12.59 -17.25 5.64
N GLY A 13 -13.31 -16.14 5.83
CA GLY A 13 -13.44 -15.11 4.80
C GLY A 13 -12.15 -14.33 4.60
N ASN A 14 -11.82 -13.99 3.35
CA ASN A 14 -10.72 -13.07 3.05
C ASN A 14 -10.95 -11.75 3.81
N PRO A 15 -10.03 -11.28 4.67
CA PRO A 15 -10.22 -10.06 5.48
C PRO A 15 -10.36 -8.78 4.64
N PHE A 16 -10.09 -8.86 3.34
CA PHE A 16 -10.23 -7.77 2.37
C PHE A 16 -11.42 -7.94 1.40
N SER A 17 -12.30 -8.92 1.62
CA SER A 17 -13.37 -9.25 0.66
C SER A 17 -14.38 -8.12 0.42
N ASN A 18 -14.54 -7.20 1.38
CA ASN A 18 -15.55 -6.14 1.35
C ASN A 18 -14.93 -4.74 1.47
N LEU A 19 -13.74 -4.52 0.90
CA LEU A 19 -13.12 -3.20 0.91
C LEU A 19 -13.84 -2.23 -0.03
N ASP A 20 -14.15 -1.05 0.47
CA ASP A 20 -14.63 0.08 -0.32
C ASP A 20 -13.47 0.98 -0.75
N LYS A 21 -13.39 1.29 -2.05
CA LYS A 21 -12.31 2.11 -2.63
C LYS A 21 -12.18 3.46 -1.93
N THR A 22 -13.30 4.16 -1.76
CA THR A 22 -13.33 5.51 -1.18
C THR A 22 -12.78 5.49 0.24
N THR A 23 -13.20 4.51 1.03
CA THR A 23 -12.76 4.32 2.41
C THR A 23 -11.25 4.08 2.49
N VAL A 24 -10.71 3.20 1.65
CA VAL A 24 -9.26 2.91 1.65
C VAL A 24 -8.43 4.12 1.20
N LEU A 25 -8.90 4.87 0.20
CA LEU A 25 -8.23 6.11 -0.23
C LEU A 25 -8.26 7.20 0.87
N GLN A 26 -9.34 7.28 1.64
CA GLN A 26 -9.41 8.17 2.82
C GLN A 26 -8.45 7.72 3.92
N GLU A 27 -8.38 6.42 4.21
CA GLU A 27 -7.42 5.86 5.17
C GLU A 27 -5.96 6.12 4.75
N ALA A 28 -5.65 6.11 3.45
CA ALA A 28 -4.30 6.37 2.93
C ALA A 28 -3.76 7.76 3.30
N ARG A 29 -4.62 8.70 3.71
CA ARG A 29 -4.19 10.02 4.24
C ARG A 29 -3.27 9.90 5.45
N VAL A 30 -3.36 8.79 6.21
CA VAL A 30 -2.49 8.45 7.34
C VAL A 30 -1.01 8.39 6.94
N PHE A 31 -0.68 8.12 5.68
CA PHE A 31 0.71 8.10 5.21
C PHE A 31 1.39 9.48 5.29
N ASN A 32 0.61 10.56 5.42
CA ASN A 32 1.12 11.91 5.60
C ASN A 32 1.39 12.27 7.08
N GLU A 33 0.98 11.43 8.03
CA GLU A 33 1.17 11.67 9.46
C GLU A 33 2.65 11.54 9.86
N THR A 34 3.09 12.42 10.75
CA THR A 34 4.40 12.32 11.41
C THR A 34 4.16 12.26 12.92
N PRO A 35 4.67 11.25 13.65
CA PRO A 35 5.53 10.16 13.19
C PRO A 35 4.78 9.05 12.45
N ILE A 36 5.47 8.36 11.53
CA ILE A 36 4.89 7.24 10.76
C ILE A 36 4.66 6.02 11.67
N ASN A 37 3.41 5.55 11.73
CA ASN A 37 3.08 4.28 12.35
C ASN A 37 3.20 3.14 11.33
N ALA A 38 4.31 2.42 11.34
CA ALA A 38 4.60 1.40 10.34
C ALA A 38 3.53 0.28 10.28
N ARG A 39 3.04 -0.20 11.42
CA ARG A 39 2.02 -1.27 11.46
C ARG A 39 0.70 -0.81 10.83
N ARG A 40 0.24 0.40 11.17
CA ARG A 40 -0.98 0.98 10.61
C ARG A 40 -0.82 1.25 9.11
N CYS A 41 0.31 1.82 8.71
CA CYS A 41 0.58 2.10 7.31
C CYS A 41 0.66 0.82 6.47
N SER A 42 1.33 -0.23 6.97
CA SER A 42 1.41 -1.53 6.29
C SER A 42 0.03 -2.14 6.03
N LEU A 43 -0.89 -2.04 7.01
CA LEU A 43 -2.24 -2.55 6.85
C LEU A 43 -3.01 -1.80 5.76
N ILE A 44 -2.99 -0.46 5.80
CA ILE A 44 -3.69 0.38 4.82
C ILE A 44 -3.07 0.21 3.42
N LEU A 45 -1.74 0.14 3.31
CA LEU A 45 -1.05 -0.09 2.04
C LEU A 45 -1.38 -1.45 1.45
N SER A 46 -1.54 -2.48 2.29
CA SER A 46 -1.99 -3.81 1.86
C SER A 46 -3.42 -3.79 1.32
N LYS A 47 -4.34 -3.04 1.95
CA LYS A 47 -5.70 -2.82 1.43
C LYS A 47 -5.68 -2.14 0.06
N LEU A 48 -4.86 -1.11 -0.09
CA LEU A 48 -4.72 -0.35 -1.35
C LEU A 48 -4.18 -1.23 -2.49
N LEU A 49 -3.14 -2.02 -2.21
CA LEU A 49 -2.59 -3.01 -3.14
C LEU A 49 -3.61 -4.09 -3.50
N TYR A 50 -4.39 -4.56 -2.52
CA TYR A 50 -5.43 -5.56 -2.76
C TYR A 50 -6.50 -5.04 -3.72
N LEU A 51 -7.00 -3.81 -3.51
CA LEU A 51 -7.96 -3.17 -4.43
C LEU A 51 -7.41 -3.08 -5.85
N ARG A 52 -6.18 -2.61 -6.00
CA ARG A 52 -5.51 -2.53 -7.32
C ARG A 52 -5.38 -3.89 -8.00
N GLN A 53 -5.08 -4.94 -7.25
CA GLN A 53 -4.94 -6.31 -7.75
C GLN A 53 -6.27 -6.97 -8.14
N GLN A 54 -7.38 -6.58 -7.51
CA GLN A 54 -8.74 -7.02 -7.88
C GLN A 54 -9.25 -6.34 -9.16
N GLY A 55 -8.51 -5.38 -9.72
CA GLY A 55 -8.91 -4.64 -10.91
C GLY A 55 -9.85 -3.46 -10.62
N GLU A 56 -9.91 -3.01 -9.36
CA GLU A 56 -10.68 -1.82 -8.98
C GLU A 56 -10.17 -0.59 -9.77
N ALA A 57 -11.10 0.15 -10.38
CA ALA A 57 -10.77 1.32 -11.18
C ALA A 57 -10.40 2.52 -10.30
N ILE A 58 -9.11 2.70 -10.06
CA ILE A 58 -8.55 3.88 -9.39
C ILE A 58 -8.29 4.95 -10.46
N GLY A 59 -8.92 6.12 -10.30
CA GLY A 59 -8.73 7.23 -11.23
C GLY A 59 -7.30 7.78 -11.19
N ARG A 60 -6.82 8.34 -12.31
CA ARG A 60 -5.46 8.88 -12.41
C ARG A 60 -5.11 9.89 -11.30
N THR A 61 -6.05 10.78 -10.94
CA THR A 61 -5.86 11.74 -9.85
C THR A 61 -5.75 11.05 -8.49
N GLU A 62 -6.68 10.13 -8.19
CA GLU A 62 -6.68 9.34 -6.95
C GLU A 62 -5.39 8.53 -6.80
N ALA A 63 -4.94 7.90 -7.89
CA ALA A 63 -3.71 7.14 -7.95
C ALA A 63 -2.48 8.02 -7.69
N THR A 64 -2.43 9.20 -8.31
CA THR A 64 -1.31 10.15 -8.13
C THR A 64 -1.24 10.65 -6.68
N GLU A 65 -2.38 10.98 -6.07
CA GLU A 65 -2.44 11.38 -4.65
C GLU A 65 -1.98 10.25 -3.72
N ALA A 66 -2.49 9.03 -3.96
CA ALA A 66 -2.08 7.85 -3.20
C ALA A 66 -0.58 7.55 -3.38
N PHE A 67 -0.06 7.68 -4.61
CA PHE A 67 1.35 7.49 -4.92
C PHE A 67 2.23 8.47 -4.14
N PHE A 68 1.92 9.76 -4.16
CA PHE A 68 2.64 10.76 -3.36
C PHE A 68 2.52 10.54 -1.85
N ALA A 69 1.39 10.04 -1.37
CA ALA A 69 1.26 9.66 0.03
C ALA A 69 2.17 8.46 0.36
N VAL A 70 2.23 7.45 -0.51
CA VAL A 70 3.10 6.27 -0.37
C VAL A 70 4.58 6.65 -0.37
N THR A 71 5.03 7.60 -1.20
CA THR A 71 6.45 8.00 -1.22
C THR A 71 6.94 8.53 0.12
N LYS A 72 6.06 9.14 0.94
CA LYS A 72 6.40 9.62 2.28
C LYS A 72 6.75 8.49 3.24
N LEU A 73 6.25 7.26 3.00
CA LEU A 73 6.51 6.09 3.82
C LEU A 73 7.99 5.66 3.80
N TRP A 74 8.80 6.15 2.85
CA TRP A 74 10.26 5.92 2.85
C TRP A 74 10.98 6.43 4.09
N GLN A 75 10.39 7.40 4.79
CA GLN A 75 10.94 7.93 6.05
C GLN A 75 10.92 6.89 7.18
N SER A 76 10.08 5.84 7.06
CA SER A 76 10.10 4.72 7.99
C SER A 76 11.35 3.85 7.81
N LYS A 77 11.91 3.40 8.93
CA LYS A 77 13.00 2.41 8.98
C LYS A 77 12.49 0.96 9.03
N ASP A 78 11.16 0.75 9.06
CA ASP A 78 10.59 -0.59 9.07
C ASP A 78 10.76 -1.28 7.71
N SER A 79 11.45 -2.42 7.72
CA SER A 79 11.82 -3.15 6.51
C SER A 79 10.64 -3.80 5.81
N ASN A 80 9.60 -4.19 6.54
CA ASN A 80 8.38 -4.76 5.97
C ASN A 80 7.57 -3.69 5.25
N LEU A 81 7.43 -2.51 5.85
CA LEU A 81 6.80 -1.36 5.21
C LEU A 81 7.57 -0.95 3.95
N ARG A 82 8.91 -0.94 4.01
CA ARG A 82 9.74 -0.63 2.84
C ARG A 82 9.47 -1.59 1.67
N ARG A 83 9.33 -2.89 1.94
CA ARG A 83 8.98 -3.89 0.90
C ARG A 83 7.61 -3.62 0.28
N LEU A 84 6.62 -3.25 1.10
CA LEU A 84 5.29 -2.88 0.59
C LEU A 84 5.33 -1.60 -0.24
N VAL A 85 6.19 -0.64 0.10
CA VAL A 85 6.40 0.60 -0.68
C VAL A 85 6.92 0.27 -2.08
N TYR A 86 7.92 -0.62 -2.21
CA TYR A 86 8.39 -1.05 -3.53
C TYR A 86 7.29 -1.69 -4.39
N LEU A 87 6.45 -2.54 -3.78
CA LEU A 87 5.31 -3.13 -4.48
C LEU A 87 4.31 -2.05 -4.91
N ALA A 88 3.97 -1.12 -4.03
CA ALA A 88 3.03 -0.05 -4.32
C ALA A 88 3.52 0.88 -5.43
N ILE A 89 4.82 1.19 -5.49
CA ILE A 89 5.38 1.96 -6.60
C ILE A 89 5.17 1.23 -7.91
N LYS A 90 5.57 -0.04 -7.97
CA LYS A 90 5.45 -0.85 -9.19
C LYS A 90 4.01 -0.92 -9.69
N GLU A 91 3.04 -1.09 -8.78
CA GLU A 91 1.62 -1.27 -9.13
C GLU A 91 0.88 0.03 -9.47
N PHE A 92 1.40 1.20 -9.07
CA PHE A 92 0.76 2.51 -9.29
C PHE A 92 1.50 3.39 -10.30
N CYS A 93 2.73 3.04 -10.70
CA CYS A 93 3.54 3.84 -11.61
C CYS A 93 2.92 4.00 -13.01
N ASP A 94 2.18 3.00 -13.49
CA ASP A 94 1.52 2.98 -14.79
C ASP A 94 0.30 3.92 -14.89
N ILE A 95 -0.36 4.17 -13.76
CA ILE A 95 -1.59 4.98 -13.69
C ILE A 95 -1.37 6.38 -13.10
N SER A 96 -0.26 6.62 -12.40
CA SER A 96 0.02 7.88 -11.71
C SER A 96 0.83 8.85 -12.59
N ASN A 97 0.71 10.15 -12.30
CA ASN A 97 1.57 11.17 -12.91
C ASN A 97 2.79 11.46 -12.02
N ASP A 98 3.80 12.11 -12.58
CA ASP A 98 4.98 12.61 -11.86
C ASP A 98 5.75 11.55 -11.03
N VAL A 99 5.70 10.30 -11.51
CA VAL A 99 6.28 9.13 -10.84
C VAL A 99 7.79 9.20 -10.67
N ILE A 100 8.48 10.07 -11.43
CA ILE A 100 9.93 10.31 -11.33
C ILE A 100 10.40 10.74 -9.93
N ILE A 101 9.49 11.22 -9.08
CA ILE A 101 9.78 11.61 -7.70
C ILE A 101 10.45 10.50 -6.87
N VAL A 102 10.23 9.21 -7.19
CA VAL A 102 10.83 8.09 -6.44
C VAL A 102 12.26 7.74 -6.86
N THR A 103 12.76 8.26 -7.98
CA THR A 103 14.04 7.86 -8.59
C THR A 103 15.22 8.01 -7.62
N SER A 104 15.30 9.14 -6.90
CA SER A 104 16.38 9.39 -5.93
C SER A 104 16.34 8.39 -4.77
N SER A 105 15.14 8.12 -4.24
CA SER A 105 14.93 7.15 -3.15
C SER A 105 15.26 5.72 -3.58
N LEU A 106 14.85 5.31 -4.78
CA LEU A 106 15.18 4.01 -5.34
C LEU A 106 16.69 3.89 -5.58
N THR A 107 17.31 4.87 -6.24
CA THR A 107 18.76 4.86 -6.51
C THR A 107 19.56 4.72 -5.22
N LYS A 108 19.15 5.45 -4.17
CA LYS A 108 19.77 5.34 -2.85
C LYS A 108 19.69 3.93 -2.27
N ASP A 109 18.55 3.27 -2.39
CA ASP A 109 18.36 1.89 -1.91
C ASP A 109 19.07 0.85 -2.81
N MET A 110 19.20 1.10 -4.11
CA MET A 110 19.93 0.26 -5.07
C MET A 110 21.45 0.24 -4.82
N THR A 111 22.01 1.40 -4.47
CA THR A 111 23.45 1.57 -4.19
C THR A 111 23.77 1.52 -2.69
N GLY A 112 22.75 1.35 -1.85
CA GLY A 112 22.88 1.34 -0.40
C GLY A 112 23.66 0.14 0.13
N ARG A 113 24.07 0.21 1.39
CA ARG A 113 24.77 -0.88 2.10
C ARG A 113 23.83 -2.02 2.53
N GLU A 114 22.53 -1.75 2.57
CA GLU A 114 21.52 -2.73 2.98
C GLU A 114 21.14 -3.61 1.79
N ASP A 115 21.83 -4.74 1.63
CA ASP A 115 21.64 -5.64 0.49
C ASP A 115 20.19 -6.13 0.32
N VAL A 116 19.43 -6.20 1.42
CA VAL A 116 18.02 -6.57 1.42
C VAL A 116 17.13 -5.63 0.60
N TYR A 117 17.54 -4.37 0.40
CA TYR A 117 16.78 -3.37 -0.38
C TYR A 117 17.21 -3.29 -1.84
N ARG A 118 18.45 -3.70 -2.17
CA ARG A 118 19.02 -3.49 -3.51
C ARG A 118 18.21 -4.17 -4.60
N ALA A 119 18.03 -5.48 -4.51
CA ALA A 119 17.32 -6.24 -5.55
C ALA A 119 15.82 -5.88 -5.66
N PRO A 120 15.08 -5.64 -4.57
CA PRO A 120 13.73 -5.07 -4.65
C PRO A 120 13.69 -3.68 -5.29
N ALA A 121 14.60 -2.77 -4.93
CA ALA A 121 14.63 -1.41 -5.46
C ALA A 121 14.97 -1.35 -6.96
N ILE A 122 15.81 -2.26 -7.47
CA ILE A 122 16.09 -2.37 -8.91
C ILE A 122 14.84 -2.80 -9.70
N ARG A 123 13.93 -3.56 -9.09
CA ARG A 123 12.74 -4.12 -9.76
C ARG A 123 11.49 -3.26 -9.63
N ALA A 124 11.50 -2.27 -8.74
CA ALA A 124 10.38 -1.37 -8.45
C ALA A 124 10.35 -0.21 -9.44
#